data_AF-A0A969R184-F1
#
_entry.id   AF-A0A969R184-F1
#
_cell.length_a   1.000
_cell.length_b   1.000
_cell.length_c   1.000
_cell.angle_alpha   90.00
_cell.angle_beta   90.00
_cell.angle_gamma   90.00
#
_symmetry.space_group_name_H-M   'P 1'
#
loop_
_entity.id
_entity.type
_entity.pdbx_description
1 polymer ?
#
loop_
_entity_poly.entity_id
_entity_poly.type
_entity_poly.pdbx_seq_one_letter_code
_entity_poly.pdbx_strand_id
1 'polypeptide(L)'
;MDTNLNQVELVKDINPGVSDFNPRYQLPRNPDLPYSPPPAQVPNGSFPTSLVEFNDRLYFNADDGENGRELFVSDGTADGTQLVKDIHPGTTDYGYSYSSSPENLVEFNNQIFFSADDGENGNELFVSDGTAEGTQLLVDLYPGENNYGDNGSFPRNLTEFDGKLYFAANDGENGNELFVSDGTAEGTQLLVDLRPGEDNYGNSNGAYPSNLTEFDGKLYFTANDGENGNELFVSDGTAEGTQLLVDLYLGGNQYGSYSSYPSDLVEFNDKLYFSADDGENGRELFVSDGTAEGTQLLVDLAPGESNDGFSNSSAPTNLVEFNDKLYFTADDGENGNELFVTDGTTEGTQLVADINPGIDNYSYPNDSFASSLTVVGDELFFAADNGETGTELFKLTVSDLTESSPIEINGSDRADNLIGGDRNNLLDGGIGDDNLNGGNGEDIFVLRTGAGSDNIFDFNLGSDRFGLGDGLQFDDLNFSGNNILAGGEVIASLAGVNAEQLTYDNFQAI
;
A
#
# COMPACT_ATOMS: atom_id res chain seq x y z
N MET A 1 -5.82 -12.86 -24.16
CA MET A 1 -6.74 -11.82 -23.67
C MET A 1 -5.85 -10.60 -23.57
N ASP A 2 -6.10 -9.61 -24.42
CA ASP A 2 -5.29 -8.40 -24.52
C ASP A 2 -5.91 -7.41 -23.52
N THR A 3 -5.28 -7.20 -22.37
CA THR A 3 -5.74 -6.26 -21.33
C THR A 3 -4.65 -5.22 -21.06
N ASN A 4 -4.99 -3.96 -21.34
CA ASN A 4 -4.61 -2.75 -20.58
C ASN A 4 -3.13 -2.37 -20.38
N LEU A 5 -2.28 -2.47 -21.41
CA LEU A 5 -0.93 -1.86 -21.39
C LEU A 5 -0.89 -0.31 -21.54
N ASN A 6 -2.02 0.40 -21.55
CA ASN A 6 -2.07 1.84 -21.90
C ASN A 6 -2.16 2.80 -20.69
N GLN A 7 -2.17 2.32 -19.45
CA GLN A 7 -2.20 3.19 -18.24
C GLN A 7 -0.95 3.13 -17.38
N VAL A 8 0.02 2.30 -17.75
CA VAL A 8 1.27 2.16 -17.02
C VAL A 8 2.42 2.22 -18.03
N GLU A 9 3.20 3.30 -17.98
CA GLU A 9 4.37 3.43 -18.85
C GLU A 9 5.59 2.77 -18.19
N LEU A 10 6.19 1.77 -18.86
CA LEU A 10 7.50 1.25 -18.50
C LEU A 10 8.52 2.39 -18.56
N VAL A 11 9.00 2.84 -17.40
CA VAL A 11 9.78 4.08 -17.31
C VAL A 11 11.18 3.91 -17.89
N LYS A 12 11.84 2.75 -17.70
CA LYS A 12 13.11 2.27 -18.33
C LYS A 12 13.78 1.19 -17.46
N ASP A 13 14.41 0.18 -18.09
CA ASP A 13 15.41 -0.71 -17.46
C ASP A 13 16.67 0.07 -17.07
N ILE A 14 16.97 0.13 -15.77
CA ILE A 14 18.08 0.94 -15.23
C ILE A 14 19.34 0.09 -14.91
N ASN A 15 19.37 -1.24 -15.09
CA ASN A 15 20.66 -1.95 -14.93
C ASN A 15 20.79 -3.37 -15.55
N PRO A 16 21.27 -3.49 -16.80
CA PRO A 16 21.85 -4.74 -17.30
C PRO A 16 23.27 -4.91 -16.72
N GLY A 17 23.35 -5.36 -15.46
CA GLY A 17 24.62 -5.58 -14.78
C GLY A 17 24.48 -6.31 -13.44
N VAL A 18 25.26 -7.38 -13.29
CA VAL A 18 25.25 -8.29 -12.13
C VAL A 18 25.84 -7.63 -10.88
N SER A 19 25.20 -7.79 -9.73
CA SER A 19 25.90 -7.77 -8.43
C SER A 19 25.41 -8.91 -7.53
N ASP A 20 26.36 -9.72 -7.06
CA ASP A 20 26.16 -10.77 -6.05
C ASP A 20 25.83 -10.11 -4.70
N PHE A 21 24.55 -9.94 -4.34
CA PHE A 21 24.08 -10.03 -2.95
C PHE A 21 22.54 -10.07 -2.92
N ASN A 22 21.96 -11.24 -2.63
CA ASN A 22 20.57 -11.40 -2.24
C ASN A 22 20.55 -12.08 -0.86
N PRO A 23 19.97 -11.48 0.20
CA PRO A 23 19.96 -12.05 1.54
C PRO A 23 18.99 -13.23 1.75
N ARG A 24 18.31 -13.76 0.73
CA ARG A 24 17.20 -14.73 0.92
C ARG A 24 17.34 -16.16 0.41
N TYR A 25 18.52 -16.67 0.01
CA TYR A 25 18.66 -18.11 -0.31
C TYR A 25 19.96 -18.75 0.19
N GLN A 26 19.92 -19.35 1.38
CA GLN A 26 20.87 -20.41 1.75
C GLN A 26 20.47 -21.70 1.05
N LEU A 27 21.22 -22.15 0.04
CA LEU A 27 21.16 -23.54 -0.44
C LEU A 27 22.05 -24.45 0.41
N PRO A 28 21.69 -25.74 0.59
CA PRO A 28 22.31 -26.62 1.58
C PRO A 28 23.78 -26.93 1.26
N ARG A 29 24.60 -26.96 2.32
CA ARG A 29 26.03 -27.33 2.30
C ARG A 29 26.25 -28.69 1.62
N ASN A 30 27.09 -28.70 0.58
CA ASN A 30 27.73 -29.92 0.10
C ASN A 30 29.06 -30.15 0.85
N PRO A 31 29.21 -31.21 1.66
CA PRO A 31 30.39 -31.44 2.51
C PRO A 31 31.67 -31.86 1.77
N ASP A 32 31.63 -32.08 0.45
CA ASP A 32 32.74 -32.71 -0.30
C ASP A 32 33.55 -31.77 -1.23
N LEU A 33 33.46 -30.45 -1.09
CA LEU A 33 34.30 -29.51 -1.85
C LEU A 33 35.29 -28.73 -0.97
N PRO A 34 36.58 -28.63 -1.36
CA PRO A 34 37.56 -27.84 -0.62
C PRO A 34 37.25 -26.34 -0.70
N TYR A 35 37.36 -25.66 0.45
CA TYR A 35 37.15 -24.22 0.63
C TYR A 35 37.98 -23.41 -0.37
N SER A 36 37.31 -22.75 -1.32
CA SER A 36 37.89 -21.61 -2.06
C SER A 36 37.58 -20.34 -1.26
N PRO A 37 38.56 -19.46 -0.98
CA PRO A 37 38.24 -18.15 -0.41
C PRO A 37 37.34 -17.39 -1.39
N PRO A 38 36.34 -16.64 -0.90
CA PRO A 38 35.46 -15.87 -1.76
C PRO A 38 36.27 -14.85 -2.59
N PRO A 39 35.88 -14.57 -3.84
CA PRO A 39 36.51 -13.54 -4.64
C PRO A 39 36.32 -12.15 -4.00
N ALA A 40 37.19 -11.20 -4.38
CA ALA A 40 37.34 -9.88 -3.78
C ALA A 40 36.02 -9.08 -3.62
N GLN A 41 35.95 -8.31 -2.53
CA GLN A 41 34.83 -7.47 -2.09
C GLN A 41 34.27 -6.58 -3.21
N VAL A 42 32.95 -6.64 -3.35
CA VAL A 42 32.12 -5.74 -4.17
C VAL A 42 32.06 -4.38 -3.44
N PRO A 43 32.09 -3.21 -4.12
CA PRO A 43 31.88 -1.93 -3.45
C PRO A 43 30.50 -1.92 -2.79
N ASN A 44 30.43 -1.73 -1.47
CA ASN A 44 29.17 -1.55 -0.74
C ASN A 44 28.47 -0.28 -1.27
N GLY A 45 27.19 -0.38 -1.65
CA GLY A 45 26.36 0.81 -1.82
C GLY A 45 26.14 1.50 -0.48
N SER A 46 25.84 2.80 -0.48
CA SER A 46 25.59 3.56 0.75
C SER A 46 24.19 3.38 1.33
N PHE A 47 23.27 2.77 0.55
CA PHE A 47 21.91 2.35 0.93
C PHE A 47 21.19 3.35 1.86
N PRO A 48 20.97 4.60 1.43
CA PRO A 48 20.33 5.59 2.29
C PRO A 48 18.88 5.20 2.60
N THR A 49 18.49 5.20 3.88
CA THR A 49 17.11 4.96 4.33
C THR A 49 16.71 5.94 5.43
N SER A 50 15.44 5.86 5.89
CA SER A 50 14.87 6.72 6.94
C SER A 50 15.10 8.22 6.67
N LEU A 51 14.49 8.72 5.60
CA LEU A 51 14.68 10.09 5.12
C LEU A 51 13.77 11.06 5.87
N VAL A 52 14.28 12.23 6.23
CA VAL A 52 13.49 13.35 6.76
C VAL A 52 13.99 14.67 6.17
N GLU A 53 13.07 15.58 5.85
CA GLU A 53 13.40 16.96 5.51
C GLU A 53 13.54 17.78 6.80
N PHE A 54 14.60 18.58 6.88
CA PHE A 54 14.80 19.50 7.99
C PHE A 54 15.65 20.69 7.55
N ASN A 55 15.12 21.91 7.70
CA ASN A 55 15.80 23.16 7.33
C ASN A 55 16.33 23.18 5.89
N ASP A 56 15.47 22.84 4.93
CA ASP A 56 15.74 22.78 3.49
C ASP A 56 16.84 21.77 3.11
N ARG A 57 17.02 20.73 3.93
CA ARG A 57 18.03 19.67 3.72
C ARG A 57 17.45 18.31 4.02
N LEU A 58 17.98 17.31 3.34
CA LEU A 58 17.61 15.93 3.54
C LEU A 58 18.55 15.27 4.54
N TYR A 59 18.00 14.69 5.60
CA TYR A 59 18.71 13.86 6.55
C TYR A 59 18.29 12.41 6.36
N PHE A 60 19.25 11.51 6.48
CA PHE A 60 19.06 10.09 6.22
C PHE A 60 20.18 9.30 6.88
N ASN A 61 19.94 8.02 7.14
CA ASN A 61 21.06 7.14 7.49
C ASN A 61 21.78 6.68 6.21
N ALA A 62 23.09 6.44 6.25
CA ALA A 62 23.83 5.83 5.14
C ALA A 62 25.14 5.22 5.62
N ASP A 63 25.68 4.26 4.86
CA ASP A 63 27.02 3.71 5.08
C ASP A 63 28.01 4.30 4.07
N ASP A 64 29.02 5.03 4.55
CA ASP A 64 30.08 5.60 3.69
C ASP A 64 31.27 4.67 3.48
N GLY A 65 31.24 3.47 4.08
CA GLY A 65 32.32 2.49 4.06
C GLY A 65 33.50 2.81 4.99
N GLU A 66 33.46 3.93 5.70
CA GLU A 66 34.50 4.37 6.66
C GLU A 66 33.96 4.38 8.10
N ASN A 67 32.75 4.86 8.32
CA ASN A 67 32.13 5.08 9.62
C ASN A 67 30.94 4.15 9.90
N GLY A 68 30.66 3.19 8.99
CA GLY A 68 29.45 2.36 9.08
C GLY A 68 28.18 3.17 8.80
N ARG A 69 27.01 2.63 9.16
CA ARG A 69 25.73 3.31 8.91
C ARG A 69 25.45 4.35 9.99
N GLU A 70 25.52 5.61 9.59
CA GLU A 70 25.45 6.78 10.46
C GLU A 70 24.47 7.83 9.91
N LEU A 71 24.29 8.94 10.61
CA LEU A 71 23.41 10.04 10.19
C LEU A 71 24.14 10.97 9.21
N PHE A 72 23.55 11.16 8.02
CA PHE A 72 24.04 12.03 6.95
C PHE A 72 23.05 13.16 6.67
N VAL A 73 23.57 14.24 6.06
CA VAL A 73 22.80 15.37 5.56
C VAL A 73 23.17 15.64 4.11
N SER A 74 22.23 16.07 3.28
CA SER A 74 22.44 16.52 1.90
C SER A 74 21.62 17.76 1.57
N ASP A 75 22.20 18.66 0.76
CA ASP A 75 21.49 19.75 0.08
C ASP A 75 21.09 19.38 -1.36
N GLY A 76 21.17 18.09 -1.71
CA GLY A 76 20.92 17.58 -3.06
C GLY A 76 22.17 17.61 -3.98
N THR A 77 23.33 18.07 -3.49
CA THR A 77 24.59 18.03 -4.23
C THR A 77 25.60 17.09 -3.61
N ALA A 78 26.54 16.56 -4.41
CA ALA A 78 27.60 15.69 -3.89
C ALA A 78 28.50 16.39 -2.86
N ASP A 79 28.82 17.68 -3.07
CA ASP A 79 29.65 18.46 -2.16
C ASP A 79 28.91 18.83 -0.86
N GLY A 80 27.58 18.93 -0.90
CA GLY A 80 26.73 19.19 0.26
C GLY A 80 26.24 17.94 0.98
N THR A 81 26.60 16.75 0.52
CA THR A 81 26.35 15.48 1.21
C THR A 81 27.50 15.15 2.16
N GLN A 82 27.22 15.10 3.45
CA GLN A 82 28.24 14.87 4.46
C GLN A 82 27.67 14.14 5.68
N LEU A 83 28.56 13.44 6.39
CA LEU A 83 28.29 12.87 7.70
C LEU A 83 27.92 14.00 8.67
N VAL A 84 26.81 13.84 9.40
CA VAL A 84 26.44 14.76 10.49
C VAL A 84 27.31 14.45 11.71
N LYS A 85 27.33 13.18 12.13
CA LYS A 85 28.14 12.69 13.25
C LYS A 85 28.39 11.19 13.10
N ASP A 86 29.60 10.76 13.42
CA ASP A 86 29.93 9.37 13.73
C ASP A 86 29.46 9.09 15.17
N ILE A 87 28.24 8.53 15.31
CA ILE A 87 27.59 8.32 16.62
C ILE A 87 28.18 7.09 17.31
N HIS A 88 28.51 6.04 16.55
CA HIS A 88 29.14 4.82 17.07
C HIS A 88 30.57 4.65 16.52
N PRO A 89 31.54 5.43 17.03
CA PRO A 89 32.89 5.41 16.51
C PRO A 89 33.61 4.09 16.82
N GLY A 90 34.37 3.60 15.83
CA GLY A 90 35.33 2.51 16.01
C GLY A 90 35.13 1.36 15.04
N THR A 91 35.86 0.27 15.28
CA THR A 91 35.85 -0.90 14.40
C THR A 91 35.89 -2.19 15.22
N THR A 92 35.22 -3.22 14.71
CA THR A 92 35.35 -4.60 15.18
C THR A 92 36.79 -5.14 15.03
N ASP A 93 37.10 -6.24 15.72
CA ASP A 93 38.37 -6.97 15.58
C ASP A 93 38.64 -7.45 14.14
N TYR A 94 37.61 -7.48 13.28
CA TYR A 94 37.71 -7.87 11.87
C TYR A 94 37.88 -6.66 10.93
N GLY A 95 37.92 -5.44 11.46
CA GLY A 95 38.13 -4.20 10.70
C GLY A 95 36.86 -3.64 10.04
N TYR A 96 35.68 -4.12 10.39
CA TYR A 96 34.41 -3.48 10.03
C TYR A 96 34.11 -2.34 11.01
N SER A 97 33.70 -1.19 10.50
CA SER A 97 33.24 -0.06 11.32
C SER A 97 31.97 -0.43 12.08
N TYR A 98 31.86 0.09 13.30
CA TYR A 98 30.59 0.02 14.03
C TYR A 98 29.55 0.91 13.36
N SER A 99 28.29 0.76 13.75
CA SER A 99 27.15 1.38 13.09
C SER A 99 26.15 1.80 14.15
N SER A 100 25.76 3.07 14.15
CA SER A 100 24.68 3.54 15.01
C SER A 100 23.29 3.21 14.47
N SER A 101 23.20 2.90 13.18
CA SER A 101 21.96 2.55 12.47
C SER A 101 20.78 3.49 12.81
N PRO A 102 20.88 4.81 12.53
CA PRO A 102 19.80 5.74 12.84
C PRO A 102 18.51 5.38 12.10
N GLU A 103 17.39 5.21 12.77
CA GLU A 103 16.11 4.83 12.16
C GLU A 103 14.96 5.72 12.65
N ASN A 104 13.82 5.67 11.94
CA ASN A 104 12.59 6.42 12.30
C ASN A 104 12.82 7.93 12.48
N LEU A 105 13.60 8.54 11.57
CA LEU A 105 13.87 9.97 11.62
C LEU A 105 12.57 10.76 11.46
N VAL A 106 12.31 11.68 12.39
CA VAL A 106 11.18 12.61 12.35
C VAL A 106 11.63 14.02 12.73
N GLU A 107 11.06 15.03 12.08
CA GLU A 107 11.20 16.42 12.49
C GLU A 107 10.18 16.70 13.59
N PHE A 108 10.65 17.25 14.70
CA PHE A 108 9.80 17.68 15.80
C PHE A 108 10.47 18.86 16.52
N ASN A 109 9.71 19.92 16.79
CA ASN A 109 10.19 21.09 17.52
C ASN A 109 11.50 21.69 16.97
N ASN A 110 11.65 21.72 15.65
CA ASN A 110 12.83 22.22 14.95
C ASN A 110 14.11 21.44 15.33
N GLN A 111 13.98 20.14 15.51
CA GLN A 111 15.06 19.17 15.70
C GLN A 111 14.68 17.85 15.02
N ILE A 112 15.66 16.99 14.78
CA ILE A 112 15.46 15.64 14.25
C ILE A 112 15.55 14.66 15.40
N PHE A 113 14.52 13.84 15.58
CA PHE A 113 14.50 12.74 16.54
C PHE A 113 14.58 11.41 15.80
N PHE A 114 15.31 10.45 16.37
CA PHE A 114 15.55 9.15 15.75
C PHE A 114 16.03 8.14 16.77
N SER A 115 15.91 6.85 16.47
CA SER A 115 16.54 5.80 17.25
C SER A 115 17.96 5.54 16.75
N ALA A 116 18.93 5.37 17.63
CA ALA A 116 20.32 5.04 17.26
C ALA A 116 21.06 4.37 18.43
N ASP A 117 22.14 3.65 18.11
CA ASP A 117 23.05 3.02 19.09
C ASP A 117 24.41 3.72 19.11
N ASP A 118 24.82 4.27 20.25
CA ASP A 118 26.14 4.90 20.41
C ASP A 118 27.25 3.93 20.86
N GLY A 119 26.93 2.66 21.04
CA GLY A 119 27.83 1.62 21.54
C GLY A 119 28.04 1.62 23.05
N GLU A 120 27.50 2.61 23.76
CA GLU A 120 27.59 2.74 25.23
C GLU A 120 26.25 2.44 25.90
N ASN A 121 25.17 3.01 25.39
CA ASN A 121 23.82 2.97 25.97
C ASN A 121 22.88 2.05 25.17
N GLY A 122 23.33 1.52 24.04
CA GLY A 122 22.50 0.73 23.13
C GLY A 122 21.55 1.58 22.31
N ASN A 123 20.55 0.94 21.68
CA ASN A 123 19.62 1.62 20.79
C ASN A 123 18.57 2.42 21.58
N GLU A 124 18.74 3.74 21.59
CA GLU A 124 17.99 4.68 22.41
C GLU A 124 17.46 5.86 21.58
N LEU A 125 16.75 6.78 22.21
CA LEU A 125 16.21 7.98 21.56
C LEU A 125 17.28 9.07 21.47
N PHE A 126 17.60 9.49 20.24
CA PHE A 126 18.56 10.54 19.93
C PHE A 126 17.86 11.78 19.37
N VAL A 127 18.55 12.92 19.51
CA VAL A 127 18.13 14.20 18.95
C VAL A 127 19.29 14.85 18.20
N SER A 128 18.99 15.58 17.12
CA SER A 128 19.93 16.39 16.37
C SER A 128 19.35 17.75 15.97
N ASP A 129 20.17 18.80 16.02
CA ASP A 129 19.87 20.10 15.41
C ASP A 129 20.45 20.24 13.99
N GLY A 130 20.91 19.13 13.41
CA GLY A 130 21.58 19.08 12.11
C GLY A 130 23.10 19.29 12.17
N THR A 131 23.68 19.47 13.35
CA THR A 131 25.14 19.60 13.55
C THR A 131 25.72 18.43 14.33
N ALA A 132 27.03 18.19 14.19
CA ALA A 132 27.73 17.16 14.96
C ALA A 132 27.63 17.39 16.48
N GLU A 133 27.72 18.64 16.92
CA GLU A 133 27.65 19.01 18.33
C GLU A 133 26.23 18.90 18.91
N GLY A 134 25.20 19.17 18.10
CA GLY A 134 23.80 19.06 18.52
C GLY A 134 23.22 17.65 18.39
N THR A 135 23.90 16.72 17.71
CA THR A 135 23.55 15.30 17.66
C THR A 135 24.00 14.57 18.92
N GLN A 136 23.06 14.13 19.74
CA GLN A 136 23.33 13.48 21.03
C GLN A 136 22.17 12.59 21.48
N LEU A 137 22.46 11.67 22.40
CA LEU A 137 21.46 10.91 23.14
C LEU A 137 20.50 11.90 23.83
N LEU A 138 19.20 11.74 23.62
CA LEU A 138 18.19 12.52 24.35
C LEU A 138 18.02 11.96 25.76
N VAL A 139 17.75 10.66 25.84
CA VAL A 139 17.52 9.94 27.09
C VAL A 139 17.85 8.46 26.89
N ASP A 140 18.48 7.85 27.90
CA ASP A 140 18.64 6.41 28.04
C ASP A 140 17.39 5.88 28.77
N LEU A 141 16.46 5.29 28.01
CA LEU A 141 15.21 4.76 28.56
C LEU A 141 15.39 3.38 29.17
N TYR A 142 16.38 2.60 28.71
CA TYR A 142 16.68 1.27 29.24
C TYR A 142 18.14 1.19 29.78
N PRO A 143 18.39 1.77 30.96
CA PRO A 143 19.74 1.79 31.54
C PRO A 143 20.21 0.40 32.00
N GLY A 144 21.38 -0.06 31.51
CA GLY A 144 22.02 -1.28 32.01
C GLY A 144 23.29 -1.72 31.27
N GLU A 145 24.23 -2.39 31.96
CA GLU A 145 25.50 -2.84 31.36
C GLU A 145 25.29 -3.85 30.22
N ASN A 146 25.78 -3.48 29.03
CA ASN A 146 25.79 -4.22 27.76
C ASN A 146 26.66 -5.50 27.76
N ASN A 147 26.44 -6.42 28.70
CA ASN A 147 27.28 -7.62 28.78
C ASN A 147 27.13 -8.58 27.57
N TYR A 148 26.08 -8.43 26.74
CA TYR A 148 25.85 -9.27 25.55
C TYR A 148 25.26 -8.54 24.32
N GLY A 149 25.17 -7.20 24.31
CA GLY A 149 24.97 -6.42 23.08
C GLY A 149 23.55 -6.03 22.65
N ASP A 150 22.50 -6.24 23.46
CA ASP A 150 21.10 -5.91 23.10
C ASP A 150 20.32 -5.19 24.24
N ASN A 151 20.98 -4.42 25.10
CA ASN A 151 20.26 -3.54 26.03
C ASN A 151 19.96 -2.24 25.27
N GLY A 152 18.69 -1.92 25.06
CA GLY A 152 18.26 -0.67 24.44
C GLY A 152 16.73 -0.60 24.44
N SER A 153 16.20 0.61 24.38
CA SER A 153 14.75 0.83 24.34
C SER A 153 14.12 0.64 22.97
N PHE A 154 14.92 0.63 21.91
CA PHE A 154 14.50 0.47 20.51
C PHE A 154 13.29 1.34 20.13
N PRO A 155 13.38 2.68 20.22
CA PRO A 155 12.29 3.57 19.83
C PRO A 155 11.87 3.37 18.37
N ARG A 156 10.57 3.26 18.11
CA ARG A 156 9.99 3.03 16.78
C ARG A 156 8.70 3.82 16.57
N ASN A 157 8.32 4.02 15.30
CA ASN A 157 7.10 4.74 14.92
C ASN A 157 7.03 6.15 15.52
N LEU A 158 8.16 6.86 15.51
CA LEU A 158 8.23 8.23 16.01
C LEU A 158 7.25 9.12 15.25
N THR A 159 6.26 9.66 15.95
CA THR A 159 5.13 10.39 15.36
C THR A 159 4.86 11.66 16.16
N GLU A 160 4.86 12.81 15.49
CA GLU A 160 4.42 14.07 16.09
C GLU A 160 2.88 14.06 16.20
N PHE A 161 2.38 14.42 17.36
CA PHE A 161 0.94 14.59 17.61
C PHE A 161 0.72 15.61 18.73
N ASP A 162 -0.16 16.58 18.51
CA ASP A 162 -0.54 17.64 19.47
C ASP A 162 0.67 18.31 20.17
N GLY A 163 1.73 18.60 19.40
CA GLY A 163 2.93 19.28 19.90
C GLY A 163 3.83 18.42 20.79
N LYS A 164 3.69 17.10 20.72
CA LYS A 164 4.55 16.11 21.40
C LYS A 164 4.97 15.01 20.45
N LEU A 165 6.03 14.30 20.82
CA LEU A 165 6.51 13.13 20.09
C LEU A 165 6.04 11.85 20.79
N TYR A 166 5.34 10.98 20.06
CA TYR A 166 4.88 9.67 20.52
C TYR A 166 5.63 8.56 19.80
N PHE A 167 5.93 7.48 20.51
CA PHE A 167 6.69 6.36 19.96
C PHE A 167 6.52 5.10 20.82
N ALA A 168 6.79 3.94 20.21
CA ALA A 168 6.88 2.69 20.93
C ALA A 168 8.32 2.47 21.43
N ALA A 169 8.50 2.10 22.70
CA ALA A 169 9.82 1.81 23.28
C ALA A 169 9.72 0.86 24.48
N ASN A 170 10.84 0.25 24.86
CA ASN A 170 10.96 -0.62 26.03
C ASN A 170 11.88 0.02 27.09
N ASP A 171 11.36 0.37 28.26
CA ASP A 171 12.17 0.94 29.36
C ASP A 171 12.84 -0.12 30.27
N GLY A 172 12.65 -1.39 29.96
CA GLY A 172 13.15 -2.51 30.78
C GLY A 172 12.34 -2.80 32.04
N GLU A 173 11.32 -1.99 32.36
CA GLU A 173 10.44 -2.17 33.51
C GLU A 173 9.01 -2.55 33.09
N ASN A 174 8.49 -1.95 32.04
CA ASN A 174 7.10 -2.08 31.57
C ASN A 174 6.99 -2.77 30.21
N GLY A 175 8.11 -3.22 29.64
CA GLY A 175 8.14 -3.82 28.31
C GLY A 175 7.90 -2.80 27.20
N ASN A 176 7.59 -3.26 25.97
CA ASN A 176 7.40 -2.36 24.83
C ASN A 176 6.01 -1.72 24.84
N GLU A 177 5.96 -0.44 25.19
CA GLU A 177 4.74 0.33 25.47
C GLU A 177 4.75 1.69 24.75
N LEU A 178 3.68 2.47 24.92
CA LEU A 178 3.55 3.80 24.30
C LEU A 178 4.20 4.87 25.17
N PHE A 179 5.17 5.59 24.62
CA PHE A 179 5.91 6.68 25.25
C PHE A 179 5.55 8.02 24.63
N VAL A 180 5.80 9.09 25.39
CA VAL A 180 5.62 10.47 24.97
C VAL A 180 6.82 11.32 25.37
N SER A 181 7.19 12.29 24.53
CA SER A 181 8.25 13.28 24.78
C SER A 181 7.79 14.68 24.41
N ASP A 182 8.20 15.68 25.19
CA ASP A 182 8.11 17.09 24.83
C ASP A 182 9.38 17.60 24.10
N GLY A 183 10.29 16.69 23.76
CA GLY A 183 11.58 16.99 23.13
C GLY A 183 12.72 17.14 24.14
N THR A 184 12.46 16.95 25.44
CA THR A 184 13.48 16.98 26.50
C THR A 184 13.62 15.62 27.17
N ALA A 185 14.79 15.36 27.78
CA ALA A 185 15.02 14.14 28.55
C ALA A 185 14.01 14.00 29.70
N GLU A 186 13.75 15.08 30.45
CA GLU A 186 12.82 15.07 31.59
C GLU A 186 11.35 14.92 31.18
N GLY A 187 10.99 15.38 29.98
CA GLY A 187 9.64 15.24 29.43
C GLY A 187 9.40 13.92 28.68
N THR A 188 10.43 13.09 28.53
CA THR A 188 10.33 11.77 27.89
C THR A 188 9.97 10.71 28.92
N GLN A 189 8.79 10.11 28.79
CA GLN A 189 8.26 9.16 29.77
C GLN A 189 7.23 8.21 29.14
N LEU A 190 6.97 7.10 29.83
CA LEU A 190 5.85 6.20 29.53
C LEU A 190 4.54 7.00 29.55
N LEU A 191 3.75 6.92 28.48
CA LEU A 191 2.41 7.51 28.46
C LEU A 191 1.45 6.63 29.26
N VAL A 192 1.42 5.33 28.94
CA VAL A 192 0.57 4.34 29.57
C VAL A 192 1.17 2.94 29.37
N ASP A 193 1.11 2.11 30.41
CA ASP A 193 1.36 0.67 30.34
C ASP A 193 0.05 -0.01 29.92
N LEU A 194 -0.09 -0.31 28.62
CA LEU A 194 -1.28 -0.93 28.06
C LEU A 194 -1.36 -2.41 28.41
N ARG A 195 -0.22 -3.07 28.63
CA ARG A 195 -0.16 -4.50 28.93
C ARG A 195 0.68 -4.78 30.18
N PRO A 196 0.15 -4.45 31.37
CA PRO A 196 0.89 -4.62 32.60
C PRO A 196 1.16 -6.09 32.94
N GLY A 197 2.27 -6.31 33.66
CA GLY A 197 2.64 -7.60 34.23
C GLY A 197 3.84 -8.24 33.55
N GLU A 198 4.15 -9.48 33.95
CA GLU A 198 5.35 -10.20 33.51
C GLU A 198 5.00 -11.62 33.03
N ASP A 199 5.84 -12.17 32.16
CA ASP A 199 5.80 -13.57 31.74
C ASP A 199 6.31 -14.53 32.84
N ASN A 200 6.29 -15.84 32.57
CA ASN A 200 6.75 -16.85 33.54
C ASN A 200 8.27 -16.83 33.80
N TYR A 201 9.03 -16.02 33.07
CA TYR A 201 10.47 -15.83 33.22
C TYR A 201 10.80 -14.51 33.92
N GLY A 202 9.80 -13.69 34.25
CA GLY A 202 9.96 -12.39 34.89
C GLY A 202 10.32 -11.27 33.91
N ASN A 203 10.06 -11.46 32.61
CA ASN A 203 10.17 -10.38 31.63
C ASN A 203 8.84 -9.63 31.58
N SER A 204 8.87 -8.30 31.62
CA SER A 204 7.68 -7.48 31.46
C SER A 204 6.99 -7.76 30.12
N ASN A 205 5.66 -7.86 30.16
CA ASN A 205 4.84 -7.94 28.97
C ASN A 205 4.95 -6.61 28.19
N GLY A 206 4.60 -6.63 26.90
CA GLY A 206 4.54 -5.41 26.09
C GLY A 206 3.34 -5.45 25.16
N ALA A 207 2.77 -4.26 24.94
CA ALA A 207 1.67 -4.04 24.01
C ALA A 207 2.12 -3.84 22.56
N TYR A 208 3.41 -3.57 22.33
CA TYR A 208 4.01 -3.37 21.01
C TYR A 208 3.25 -2.39 20.09
N PRO A 209 3.05 -1.11 20.50
CA PRO A 209 2.39 -0.12 19.65
C PRO A 209 3.08 0.03 18.28
N SER A 210 2.28 0.12 17.21
CA SER A 210 2.78 0.29 15.84
C SER A 210 1.79 1.05 14.96
N ASN A 211 2.24 1.52 13.80
CA ASN A 211 1.43 2.29 12.86
C ASN A 211 0.79 3.54 13.49
N LEU A 212 1.55 4.23 14.35
CA LEU A 212 1.10 5.47 14.99
C LEU A 212 0.74 6.49 13.91
N THR A 213 -0.53 6.90 13.89
CA THR A 213 -1.11 7.74 12.83
C THR A 213 -2.02 8.78 13.47
N GLU A 214 -1.78 10.05 13.19
CA GLU A 214 -2.70 11.13 13.58
C GLU A 214 -3.92 11.12 12.66
N PHE A 215 -5.10 11.22 13.25
CA PHE A 215 -6.36 11.36 12.53
C PHE A 215 -7.38 12.07 13.43
N ASP A 216 -8.10 13.06 12.90
CA ASP A 216 -9.15 13.83 13.59
C ASP A 216 -8.76 14.30 15.01
N GLY A 217 -7.53 14.76 15.18
CA GLY A 217 -7.03 15.29 16.46
C GLY A 217 -6.82 14.21 17.53
N LYS A 218 -6.62 12.95 17.13
CA LYS A 218 -6.26 11.82 17.99
C LYS A 218 -5.15 10.99 17.35
N LEU A 219 -4.47 10.21 18.18
CA LEU A 219 -3.46 9.25 17.74
C LEU A 219 -4.06 7.85 17.69
N TYR A 220 -4.07 7.23 16.52
CA TYR A 220 -4.51 5.86 16.29
C TYR A 220 -3.30 4.95 16.08
N PHE A 221 -3.37 3.72 16.57
CA PHE A 221 -2.27 2.77 16.48
C PHE A 221 -2.74 1.34 16.73
N THR A 222 -1.94 0.38 16.29
CA THR A 222 -2.15 -1.04 16.59
C THR A 222 -1.42 -1.40 17.88
N ALA A 223 -2.08 -2.07 18.82
CA ALA A 223 -1.46 -2.55 20.06
C ALA A 223 -2.18 -3.79 20.63
N ASN A 224 -1.55 -4.44 21.60
CA ASN A 224 -2.08 -5.60 22.31
C ASN A 224 -2.15 -5.39 23.82
N ASP A 225 -3.34 -5.19 24.37
CA ASP A 225 -3.56 -5.01 25.82
C ASP A 225 -3.50 -6.33 26.63
N GLY A 226 -3.27 -7.47 25.97
CA GLY A 226 -3.29 -8.80 26.57
C GLY A 226 -4.68 -9.39 26.79
N GLU A 227 -5.76 -8.65 26.52
CA GLU A 227 -7.15 -9.07 26.67
C GLU A 227 -7.87 -9.24 25.34
N ASN A 228 -7.58 -8.39 24.34
CA ASN A 228 -8.27 -8.35 23.06
C ASN A 228 -7.36 -8.70 21.87
N GLY A 229 -6.07 -8.97 22.12
CA GLY A 229 -5.10 -9.24 21.05
C GLY A 229 -4.65 -7.96 20.35
N ASN A 230 -4.07 -8.07 19.15
CA ASN A 230 -3.62 -6.90 18.39
C ASN A 230 -4.79 -6.26 17.66
N GLU A 231 -5.24 -5.12 18.15
CA GLU A 231 -6.43 -4.41 17.70
C GLU A 231 -6.14 -2.91 17.50
N LEU A 232 -7.15 -2.16 17.04
CA LEU A 232 -7.04 -0.72 16.82
C LEU A 232 -7.29 0.04 18.12
N PHE A 233 -6.32 0.85 18.54
CA PHE A 233 -6.36 1.71 19.72
C PHE A 233 -6.38 3.18 19.33
N VAL A 234 -6.84 4.02 20.25
CA VAL A 234 -6.92 5.47 20.10
C VAL A 234 -6.42 6.17 21.37
N SER A 235 -5.75 7.31 21.21
CA SER A 235 -5.29 8.19 22.29
C SER A 235 -5.63 9.65 22.00
N ASP A 236 -6.06 10.38 23.03
CA ASP A 236 -6.12 11.85 23.01
C ASP A 236 -4.81 12.50 23.51
N GLY A 237 -3.74 11.71 23.63
CA GLY A 237 -2.44 12.15 24.13
C GLY A 237 -2.30 12.07 25.65
N THR A 238 -3.30 11.55 26.36
CA THR A 238 -3.28 11.29 27.80
C THR A 238 -3.37 9.80 28.12
N ALA A 239 -2.89 9.38 29.29
CA ALA A 239 -2.99 7.99 29.74
C ALA A 239 -4.46 7.54 29.84
N GLU A 240 -5.34 8.39 30.40
CA GLU A 240 -6.77 8.08 30.56
C GLU A 240 -7.55 8.04 29.23
N GLY A 241 -7.13 8.81 28.24
CA GLY A 241 -7.73 8.81 26.91
C GLY A 241 -7.15 7.76 25.95
N THR A 242 -6.15 7.00 26.39
CA THR A 242 -5.56 5.90 25.60
C THR A 242 -6.30 4.60 25.88
N GLN A 243 -6.99 4.06 24.88
CA GLN A 243 -7.84 2.89 25.03
C GLN A 243 -8.06 2.16 23.69
N LEU A 244 -8.52 0.92 23.78
CA LEU A 244 -9.03 0.16 22.63
C LEU A 244 -10.15 0.96 21.95
N LEU A 245 -10.05 1.17 20.65
CA LEU A 245 -11.15 1.75 19.86
C LEU A 245 -12.23 0.70 19.65
N VAL A 246 -11.84 -0.46 19.13
CA VAL A 246 -12.74 -1.56 18.78
C VAL A 246 -11.97 -2.88 18.72
N ASP A 247 -12.56 -3.94 19.27
CA ASP A 247 -12.13 -5.34 19.08
C ASP A 247 -12.80 -5.86 17.81
N LEU A 248 -12.04 -5.92 16.71
CA LEU A 248 -12.55 -6.37 15.42
C LEU A 248 -12.65 -7.90 15.38
N TYR A 249 -11.64 -8.61 15.88
CA TYR A 249 -11.63 -10.07 15.88
C TYR A 249 -11.98 -10.64 17.26
N LEU A 250 -13.29 -10.78 17.49
CA LEU A 250 -13.83 -11.25 18.75
C LEU A 250 -13.40 -12.67 19.15
N GLY A 251 -13.02 -12.81 20.43
CA GLY A 251 -12.88 -14.10 21.10
C GLY A 251 -11.44 -14.54 21.30
N GLY A 252 -11.24 -15.85 21.44
CA GLY A 252 -9.91 -16.39 21.68
C GLY A 252 -9.90 -17.90 21.90
N ASN A 253 -8.71 -18.43 22.09
CA ASN A 253 -8.48 -19.83 22.44
C ASN A 253 -7.60 -19.95 23.70
N GLN A 254 -7.19 -21.16 24.05
CA GLN A 254 -6.39 -21.42 25.26
C GLN A 254 -5.00 -20.75 25.29
N TYR A 255 -4.56 -20.15 24.17
CA TYR A 255 -3.29 -19.48 24.01
C TYR A 255 -3.40 -17.95 23.98
N GLY A 256 -4.61 -17.39 23.94
CA GLY A 256 -4.84 -15.95 23.90
C GLY A 256 -6.07 -15.56 23.08
N SER A 257 -6.36 -14.26 23.09
CA SER A 257 -7.40 -13.65 22.26
C SER A 257 -7.00 -13.67 20.78
N TYR A 258 -8.00 -13.64 19.90
CA TYR A 258 -7.74 -13.47 18.48
C TYR A 258 -7.24 -12.04 18.20
N SER A 259 -6.87 -11.74 16.97
CA SER A 259 -6.23 -10.46 16.65
C SER A 259 -6.53 -10.10 15.22
N SER A 260 -7.01 -8.88 15.01
CA SER A 260 -7.24 -8.33 13.67
C SER A 260 -5.97 -7.81 13.01
N TYR A 261 -4.92 -7.57 13.79
CA TYR A 261 -3.62 -7.06 13.34
C TYR A 261 -3.74 -5.88 12.35
N PRO A 262 -4.36 -4.76 12.74
CA PRO A 262 -4.45 -3.58 11.89
C PRO A 262 -3.05 -3.12 11.43
N SER A 263 -2.94 -2.72 10.17
CA SER A 263 -1.67 -2.29 9.57
C SER A 263 -1.89 -1.30 8.44
N ASP A 264 -0.84 -0.57 8.05
CA ASP A 264 -0.87 0.45 6.99
C ASP A 264 -1.97 1.49 7.21
N LEU A 265 -2.06 2.00 8.45
CA LEU A 265 -3.01 3.05 8.80
C LEU A 265 -2.71 4.33 8.01
N VAL A 266 -3.70 4.85 7.30
CA VAL A 266 -3.60 6.07 6.48
C VAL A 266 -4.88 6.90 6.63
N GLU A 267 -4.72 8.19 6.86
CA GLU A 267 -5.82 9.15 6.76
C GLU A 267 -6.09 9.45 5.28
N PHE A 268 -7.37 9.42 4.89
CA PHE A 268 -7.82 9.81 3.56
C PHE A 268 -9.27 10.30 3.64
N ASN A 269 -9.58 11.44 3.04
CA ASN A 269 -10.96 11.97 2.97
C ASN A 269 -11.70 11.97 4.33
N ASP A 270 -11.04 12.49 5.39
CA ASP A 270 -11.60 12.60 6.75
C ASP A 270 -11.98 11.24 7.36
N LYS A 271 -11.30 10.15 6.97
CA LYS A 271 -11.44 8.81 7.54
C LYS A 271 -10.09 8.12 7.66
N LEU A 272 -10.00 7.14 8.57
CA LEU A 272 -8.84 6.29 8.73
C LEU A 272 -9.05 4.96 7.98
N TYR A 273 -8.17 4.62 7.05
CA TYR A 273 -8.17 3.36 6.31
C TYR A 273 -7.01 2.48 6.79
N PHE A 274 -7.23 1.18 6.80
CA PHE A 274 -6.21 0.22 7.23
C PHE A 274 -6.56 -1.21 6.78
N SER A 275 -5.56 -2.07 6.75
CA SER A 275 -5.71 -3.50 6.50
C SER A 275 -5.90 -4.25 7.82
N ALA A 276 -6.94 -5.08 7.94
CA ALA A 276 -7.23 -5.86 9.16
C ALA A 276 -8.04 -7.14 8.86
N ASP A 277 -8.04 -8.09 9.79
CA ASP A 277 -8.81 -9.35 9.74
C ASP A 277 -9.91 -9.35 10.82
N ASP A 278 -11.18 -9.35 10.44
CA ASP A 278 -12.29 -9.42 11.41
C ASP A 278 -12.64 -10.85 11.84
N GLY A 279 -11.95 -11.85 11.29
CA GLY A 279 -12.20 -13.26 11.53
C GLY A 279 -13.41 -13.83 10.78
N GLU A 280 -14.10 -13.03 9.97
CA GLU A 280 -15.23 -13.43 9.14
C GLU A 280 -14.91 -13.33 7.65
N ASN A 281 -14.24 -12.27 7.21
CA ASN A 281 -13.95 -11.95 5.81
C ASN A 281 -12.45 -12.09 5.48
N GLY A 282 -11.65 -12.59 6.42
CA GLY A 282 -10.19 -12.60 6.29
C GLY A 282 -9.61 -11.18 6.34
N ARG A 283 -8.34 -11.04 5.94
CA ARG A 283 -7.69 -9.72 5.95
C ARG A 283 -8.07 -8.91 4.71
N GLU A 284 -8.75 -7.80 4.94
CA GLU A 284 -9.37 -6.94 3.94
C GLU A 284 -9.15 -5.44 4.27
N LEU A 285 -9.70 -4.54 3.45
CA LEU A 285 -9.61 -3.10 3.63
C LEU A 285 -10.73 -2.59 4.54
N PHE A 286 -10.37 -1.98 5.66
CA PHE A 286 -11.28 -1.39 6.64
C PHE A 286 -11.22 0.13 6.62
N VAL A 287 -12.30 0.75 7.09
CA VAL A 287 -12.44 2.19 7.23
C VAL A 287 -13.04 2.55 8.60
N SER A 288 -12.58 3.65 9.19
CA SER A 288 -13.08 4.19 10.46
C SER A 288 -13.34 5.69 10.37
N ASP A 289 -14.44 6.15 10.97
CA ASP A 289 -14.70 7.57 11.25
C ASP A 289 -14.15 8.02 12.61
N GLY A 290 -13.31 7.18 13.24
CA GLY A 290 -12.72 7.43 14.55
C GLY A 290 -13.58 6.97 15.72
N THR A 291 -14.71 6.31 15.46
CA THR A 291 -15.58 5.67 16.46
C THR A 291 -15.61 4.15 16.29
N ALA A 292 -15.96 3.43 17.36
CA ALA A 292 -16.12 1.98 17.30
C ALA A 292 -17.22 1.58 16.30
N GLU A 293 -18.37 2.27 16.33
CA GLU A 293 -19.51 2.00 15.45
C GLU A 293 -19.24 2.35 13.98
N GLY A 294 -18.38 3.33 13.70
CA GLY A 294 -18.00 3.71 12.36
C GLY A 294 -16.79 2.95 11.81
N THR A 295 -16.20 2.05 12.60
CA THR A 295 -15.12 1.16 12.15
C THR A 295 -15.70 -0.12 11.55
N GLN A 296 -15.51 -0.31 10.24
CA GLN A 296 -16.13 -1.40 9.50
C GLN A 296 -15.32 -1.77 8.25
N LEU A 297 -15.58 -2.96 7.73
CA LEU A 297 -15.10 -3.40 6.42
C LEU A 297 -15.57 -2.42 5.34
N LEU A 298 -14.66 -1.93 4.50
CA LEU A 298 -15.01 -1.10 3.34
C LEU A 298 -15.54 -1.97 2.19
N VAL A 299 -14.80 -3.03 1.87
CA VAL A 299 -15.13 -4.00 0.84
C VAL A 299 -14.45 -5.33 1.15
N ASP A 300 -15.18 -6.43 0.96
CA ASP A 300 -14.62 -7.79 0.88
C ASP A 300 -14.12 -7.98 -0.56
N LEU A 301 -12.83 -7.73 -0.78
CA LEU A 301 -12.25 -7.75 -2.12
C LEU A 301 -11.98 -9.18 -2.60
N ALA A 302 -11.72 -10.10 -1.68
CA ALA A 302 -11.49 -11.51 -1.97
C ALA A 302 -12.55 -12.40 -1.28
N PRO A 303 -13.81 -12.41 -1.75
CA PRO A 303 -14.87 -13.11 -1.06
C PRO A 303 -14.72 -14.64 -1.09
N GLY A 304 -15.23 -15.29 -0.05
CA GLY A 304 -15.37 -16.74 0.04
C GLY A 304 -14.41 -17.41 1.03
N GLU A 305 -14.37 -18.74 0.97
CA GLU A 305 -13.59 -19.56 1.90
C GLU A 305 -12.74 -20.58 1.15
N SER A 306 -11.54 -20.81 1.67
CA SER A 306 -10.66 -21.92 1.33
C SER A 306 -11.28 -23.28 1.67
N ASN A 307 -10.74 -24.36 1.08
CA ASN A 307 -11.26 -25.72 1.28
C ASN A 307 -11.14 -26.23 2.73
N ASP A 308 -10.29 -25.61 3.53
CA ASP A 308 -10.09 -25.85 4.96
C ASP A 308 -10.94 -24.93 5.85
N GLY A 309 -11.79 -24.09 5.26
CA GLY A 309 -12.80 -23.29 5.95
C GLY A 309 -12.27 -22.00 6.56
N PHE A 310 -11.13 -21.50 6.09
CA PHE A 310 -10.67 -20.14 6.38
C PHE A 310 -11.18 -19.20 5.29
N SER A 311 -11.65 -18.02 5.67
CA SER A 311 -12.00 -16.97 4.73
C SER A 311 -10.79 -16.62 3.85
N ASN A 312 -11.06 -16.32 2.59
CA ASN A 312 -10.07 -15.78 1.67
C ASN A 312 -9.63 -14.39 2.17
N SER A 313 -8.56 -13.85 1.60
CA SER A 313 -7.99 -12.58 2.06
C SER A 313 -7.31 -11.87 0.91
N SER A 314 -7.61 -10.58 0.78
CA SER A 314 -6.96 -9.71 -0.20
C SER A 314 -5.67 -9.08 0.29
N ALA A 315 -5.40 -9.15 1.60
CA ALA A 315 -4.20 -8.64 2.25
C ALA A 315 -3.75 -7.26 1.74
N PRO A 316 -4.60 -6.20 1.81
CA PRO A 316 -4.24 -4.88 1.34
C PRO A 316 -2.98 -4.37 2.02
N THR A 317 -2.08 -3.79 1.25
CA THR A 317 -0.80 -3.23 1.73
C THR A 317 -0.40 -1.98 0.95
N ASN A 318 0.60 -1.25 1.45
CA ASN A 318 1.17 -0.07 0.77
C ASN A 318 0.13 1.03 0.49
N LEU A 319 -0.79 1.26 1.44
CA LEU A 319 -1.80 2.31 1.32
C LEU A 319 -1.11 3.67 1.15
N VAL A 320 -1.51 4.43 0.13
CA VAL A 320 -1.01 5.77 -0.13
C VAL A 320 -2.09 6.65 -0.74
N GLU A 321 -2.25 7.85 -0.20
CA GLU A 321 -3.06 8.87 -0.86
C GLU A 321 -2.31 9.43 -2.06
N PHE A 322 -2.99 9.48 -3.20
CA PHE A 322 -2.51 10.16 -4.39
C PHE A 322 -3.68 10.74 -5.18
N ASN A 323 -3.66 12.06 -5.41
CA ASN A 323 -4.62 12.75 -6.27
C ASN A 323 -6.09 12.45 -5.92
N ASP A 324 -6.48 12.75 -4.67
CA ASP A 324 -7.83 12.59 -4.11
C ASP A 324 -8.37 11.14 -4.17
N LYS A 325 -7.48 10.15 -4.24
CA LYS A 325 -7.78 8.72 -4.17
C LYS A 325 -6.77 7.99 -3.30
N LEU A 326 -7.19 6.85 -2.76
CA LEU A 326 -6.33 5.95 -2.00
C LEU A 326 -5.93 4.78 -2.89
N TYR A 327 -4.63 4.60 -3.08
CA TYR A 327 -4.03 3.48 -3.81
C TYR A 327 -3.45 2.48 -2.84
N PHE A 328 -3.53 1.21 -3.20
CA PHE A 328 -3.01 0.11 -2.38
C PHE A 328 -2.81 -1.12 -3.24
N THR A 329 -2.14 -2.13 -2.68
CA THR A 329 -1.88 -3.39 -3.37
C THR A 329 -2.59 -4.52 -2.66
N ALA A 330 -3.32 -5.35 -3.40
CA ALA A 330 -4.17 -6.40 -2.84
C ALA A 330 -4.36 -7.55 -3.85
N ASP A 331 -4.82 -8.71 -3.38
CA ASP A 331 -5.19 -9.87 -4.20
C ASP A 331 -6.70 -10.09 -4.14
N ASP A 332 -7.43 -9.85 -5.22
CA ASP A 332 -8.90 -10.06 -5.26
C ASP A 332 -9.29 -11.55 -5.40
N GLY A 333 -8.31 -12.46 -5.43
CA GLY A 333 -8.50 -13.89 -5.64
C GLY A 333 -8.74 -14.29 -7.10
N GLU A 334 -8.79 -13.32 -8.03
CA GLU A 334 -8.97 -13.53 -9.46
C GLU A 334 -7.73 -13.12 -10.27
N ASN A 335 -7.13 -11.99 -9.92
CA ASN A 335 -6.06 -11.32 -10.65
C ASN A 335 -4.71 -11.35 -9.92
N GLY A 336 -4.63 -11.93 -8.72
CA GLY A 336 -3.39 -11.98 -7.94
C GLY A 336 -3.08 -10.63 -7.29
N ASN A 337 -1.89 -10.50 -6.68
CA ASN A 337 -1.50 -9.26 -6.01
C ASN A 337 -1.22 -8.13 -7.02
N GLU A 338 -2.14 -7.18 -7.12
CA GLU A 338 -2.16 -6.10 -8.10
C GLU A 338 -2.43 -4.72 -7.48
N LEU A 339 -2.32 -3.66 -8.29
CA LEU A 339 -2.58 -2.28 -7.86
C LEU A 339 -4.09 -1.96 -7.90
N PHE A 340 -4.64 -1.54 -6.78
CA PHE A 340 -6.03 -1.12 -6.60
C PHE A 340 -6.13 0.37 -6.23
N VAL A 341 -7.32 0.93 -6.44
CA VAL A 341 -7.67 2.30 -6.08
C VAL A 341 -9.06 2.36 -5.46
N THR A 342 -9.26 3.24 -4.49
CA THR A 342 -10.58 3.56 -3.93
C THR A 342 -10.78 5.06 -3.77
N ASP A 343 -12.03 5.51 -3.89
CA ASP A 343 -12.47 6.85 -3.51
C ASP A 343 -13.07 6.90 -2.08
N GLY A 344 -12.99 5.78 -1.35
CA GLY A 344 -13.56 5.62 -0.02
C GLY A 344 -14.97 4.99 -0.01
N THR A 345 -15.44 4.51 -1.15
CA THR A 345 -16.69 3.74 -1.29
C THR A 345 -16.41 2.32 -1.79
N THR A 346 -17.31 1.38 -1.49
CA THR A 346 -17.25 0.02 -2.01
C THR A 346 -17.26 0.03 -3.54
N GLU A 347 -18.18 0.79 -4.16
CA GLU A 347 -18.31 0.88 -5.62
C GLU A 347 -17.12 1.57 -6.30
N GLY A 348 -16.46 2.52 -5.63
CA GLY A 348 -15.28 3.20 -6.14
C GLY A 348 -13.98 2.40 -5.94
N THR A 349 -14.03 1.27 -5.26
CA THR A 349 -12.87 0.39 -5.03
C THR A 349 -12.70 -0.57 -6.20
N GLN A 350 -11.63 -0.41 -6.98
CA GLN A 350 -11.44 -1.12 -8.25
C GLN A 350 -9.97 -1.37 -8.55
N LEU A 351 -9.71 -2.40 -9.35
CA LEU A 351 -8.39 -2.69 -9.92
C LEU A 351 -7.95 -1.54 -10.83
N VAL A 352 -6.73 -1.03 -10.66
CA VAL A 352 -6.15 -0.01 -11.54
C VAL A 352 -5.71 -0.65 -12.86
N ALA A 353 -4.94 -1.73 -12.76
CA ALA A 353 -4.53 -2.55 -13.90
C ALA A 353 -4.06 -3.93 -13.41
N ASP A 354 -4.37 -4.98 -14.18
CA ASP A 354 -3.75 -6.31 -14.08
C ASP A 354 -2.40 -6.22 -14.81
N ILE A 355 -1.31 -6.03 -14.05
CA ILE A 355 0.02 -5.77 -14.61
C ILE A 355 0.69 -7.07 -15.04
N ASN A 356 0.36 -8.21 -14.41
CA ASN A 356 0.87 -9.53 -14.77
C ASN A 356 -0.25 -10.51 -15.17
N PRO A 357 -0.90 -10.30 -16.33
CA PRO A 357 -2.02 -11.13 -16.74
C PRO A 357 -1.54 -12.56 -17.02
N GLY A 358 -1.93 -13.50 -16.17
CA GLY A 358 -1.60 -14.90 -16.37
C GLY A 358 -1.93 -15.79 -15.19
N ILE A 359 -1.87 -17.10 -15.45
CA ILE A 359 -2.02 -18.13 -14.45
C ILE A 359 -0.70 -18.91 -14.41
N ASP A 360 -0.14 -19.08 -13.22
CA ASP A 360 1.10 -19.79 -13.00
C ASP A 360 0.95 -21.30 -13.29
N ASN A 361 2.05 -22.05 -13.23
CA ASN A 361 2.03 -23.50 -13.48
C ASN A 361 1.22 -24.30 -12.45
N TYR A 362 0.72 -23.67 -11.39
CA TYR A 362 -0.09 -24.25 -10.33
C TYR A 362 -1.57 -23.84 -10.41
N SER A 363 -1.97 -23.12 -11.46
CA SER A 363 -3.34 -22.66 -11.68
C SER A 363 -3.80 -21.50 -10.79
N TYR A 364 -2.86 -20.70 -10.25
CA TYR A 364 -3.13 -19.44 -9.54
C TYR A 364 -2.85 -18.23 -10.44
N PRO A 365 -3.56 -17.10 -10.29
CA PRO A 365 -3.18 -15.87 -10.98
C PRO A 365 -1.73 -15.49 -10.63
N ASN A 366 -1.00 -14.89 -11.58
CA ASN A 366 0.36 -14.43 -11.34
C ASN A 366 0.33 -13.12 -10.56
N ASP A 367 1.14 -12.99 -9.52
CA ASP A 367 1.29 -11.74 -8.78
C ASP A 367 2.17 -10.74 -9.55
N SER A 368 1.80 -9.46 -9.59
CA SER A 368 2.71 -8.38 -9.98
C SER A 368 3.59 -7.90 -8.82
N PHE A 369 3.21 -8.17 -7.56
CA PHE A 369 3.92 -7.69 -6.36
C PHE A 369 4.22 -6.18 -6.42
N ALA A 370 3.23 -5.41 -6.87
CA ALA A 370 3.30 -3.96 -6.79
C ALA A 370 3.73 -3.56 -5.36
N SER A 371 4.80 -2.79 -5.25
CA SER A 371 5.41 -2.45 -3.96
C SER A 371 6.12 -1.12 -4.03
N SER A 372 6.41 -0.54 -2.86
CA SER A 372 7.12 0.75 -2.75
C SER A 372 6.37 1.90 -3.45
N LEU A 373 5.05 1.93 -3.30
CA LEU A 373 4.21 3.01 -3.82
C LEU A 373 4.70 4.36 -3.27
N THR A 374 5.21 5.21 -4.14
CA THR A 374 5.88 6.46 -3.78
C THR A 374 5.39 7.59 -4.66
N VAL A 375 4.76 8.60 -4.05
CA VAL A 375 4.32 9.80 -4.76
C VAL A 375 5.51 10.75 -4.97
N VAL A 376 5.74 11.16 -6.22
CA VAL A 376 6.75 12.16 -6.58
C VAL A 376 6.14 13.16 -7.56
N GLY A 377 5.71 14.31 -7.04
CA GLY A 377 4.99 15.31 -7.83
C GLY A 377 3.61 14.79 -8.27
N ASP A 378 3.34 14.80 -9.58
CA ASP A 378 2.07 14.36 -10.17
C ASP A 378 2.12 12.89 -10.66
N GLU A 379 3.04 12.09 -10.11
CA GLU A 379 3.27 10.70 -10.51
C GLU A 379 3.35 9.80 -9.26
N LEU A 380 2.71 8.63 -9.34
CA LEU A 380 2.85 7.54 -8.36
C LEU A 380 3.78 6.49 -8.95
N PHE A 381 4.95 6.30 -8.34
CA PHE A 381 5.92 5.29 -8.72
C PHE A 381 5.73 4.02 -7.91
N PHE A 382 5.95 2.86 -8.52
CA PHE A 382 5.90 1.57 -7.82
C PHE A 382 6.73 0.53 -8.58
N ALA A 383 7.24 -0.46 -7.88
CA ALA A 383 7.92 -1.61 -8.48
C ALA A 383 6.90 -2.73 -8.67
N ALA A 384 6.81 -3.33 -9.86
CA ALA A 384 5.90 -4.45 -10.15
C ALA A 384 6.56 -5.41 -11.16
N ASP A 385 6.13 -6.67 -11.24
CA ASP A 385 6.50 -7.65 -12.25
C ASP A 385 5.38 -7.74 -13.30
N ASN A 386 5.71 -7.69 -14.58
CA ASN A 386 4.74 -7.82 -15.68
C ASN A 386 4.73 -9.21 -16.34
N GLY A 387 5.45 -10.18 -15.75
CA GLY A 387 5.56 -11.54 -16.28
C GLY A 387 6.51 -11.68 -17.49
N GLU A 388 7.02 -10.59 -18.05
CA GLU A 388 7.95 -10.60 -19.19
C GLU A 388 9.38 -10.18 -18.81
N THR A 389 9.52 -9.19 -17.93
CA THR A 389 10.81 -8.57 -17.59
C THR A 389 11.25 -8.79 -16.14
N GLY A 390 10.40 -9.37 -15.28
CA GLY A 390 10.63 -9.39 -13.84
C GLY A 390 10.18 -8.07 -13.19
N THR A 391 10.46 -7.90 -11.89
CA THR A 391 10.14 -6.66 -11.16
C THR A 391 10.88 -5.45 -11.73
N GLU A 392 10.15 -4.53 -12.36
CA GLU A 392 10.63 -3.28 -12.95
C GLU A 392 9.95 -2.07 -12.30
N LEU A 393 10.48 -0.86 -12.55
CA LEU A 393 9.89 0.38 -12.07
C LEU A 393 8.80 0.88 -13.02
N PHE A 394 7.58 1.02 -12.49
CA PHE A 394 6.41 1.54 -13.15
C PHE A 394 6.02 2.90 -12.56
N LYS A 395 5.22 3.65 -13.31
CA LYS A 395 4.59 4.88 -12.84
C LYS A 395 3.16 4.98 -13.34
N LEU A 396 2.33 5.64 -12.53
CA LEU A 396 0.98 6.07 -12.85
C LEU A 396 0.95 7.60 -12.83
N THR A 397 0.45 8.24 -13.89
CA THR A 397 0.33 9.71 -13.95
C THR A 397 -1.12 10.15 -13.78
N VAL A 398 -1.36 11.34 -13.21
CA VAL A 398 -2.72 11.89 -13.04
C VAL A 398 -3.50 11.98 -14.37
N SER A 399 -2.81 12.13 -15.50
CA SER A 399 -3.43 12.09 -16.84
C SER A 399 -4.03 10.73 -17.21
N ASP A 400 -3.49 9.62 -16.69
CA ASP A 400 -3.98 8.26 -17.00
C ASP A 400 -5.32 7.96 -16.30
N LEU A 401 -5.66 8.75 -15.29
CA LEU A 401 -6.82 8.60 -14.39
C LEU A 401 -7.96 9.59 -14.69
N THR A 402 -7.75 10.56 -15.57
CA THR A 402 -8.64 11.73 -15.75
C THR A 402 -9.35 11.83 -17.10
N GLU A 403 -9.20 10.87 -18.01
CA GLU A 403 -9.87 10.96 -19.31
C GLU A 403 -11.28 10.35 -19.30
N SER A 404 -12.26 11.24 -19.41
CA SER A 404 -13.68 11.03 -19.74
C SER A 404 -13.93 10.40 -21.13
N SER A 405 -12.94 9.68 -21.66
CA SER A 405 -12.96 9.09 -22.99
C SER A 405 -13.25 7.60 -22.84
N PRO A 406 -14.33 7.07 -23.44
CA PRO A 406 -14.67 5.66 -23.34
C PRO A 406 -13.54 4.78 -23.87
N ILE A 407 -13.33 3.61 -23.26
CA ILE A 407 -12.37 2.61 -23.75
C ILE A 407 -12.95 1.97 -25.02
N GLU A 408 -12.28 2.12 -26.16
CA GLU A 408 -12.71 1.56 -27.43
C GLU A 408 -12.43 0.05 -27.52
N ILE A 409 -13.47 -0.74 -27.78
CA ILE A 409 -13.38 -2.18 -28.02
C ILE A 409 -13.94 -2.43 -29.42
N ASN A 410 -13.06 -2.77 -30.35
CA ASN A 410 -13.40 -2.98 -31.75
C ASN A 410 -13.34 -4.47 -32.12
N GLY A 411 -14.43 -4.98 -32.68
CA GLY A 411 -14.53 -6.28 -33.32
C GLY A 411 -13.94 -6.28 -34.73
N SER A 412 -14.09 -7.42 -35.39
CA SER A 412 -13.52 -7.74 -36.68
C SER A 412 -14.59 -7.76 -37.77
N ASP A 413 -14.28 -8.36 -38.93
CA ASP A 413 -15.27 -8.62 -39.98
C ASP A 413 -15.96 -10.00 -39.79
N ARG A 414 -16.05 -10.49 -38.55
CA ARG A 414 -16.66 -11.78 -38.16
C ARG A 414 -17.60 -11.57 -36.99
N ALA A 415 -18.44 -12.56 -36.72
CA ALA A 415 -19.21 -12.62 -35.48
C ALA A 415 -18.26 -12.74 -34.27
N ASP A 416 -18.24 -11.71 -33.44
CA ASP A 416 -17.37 -11.54 -32.28
C ASP A 416 -18.18 -11.53 -30.96
N ASN A 417 -17.49 -11.75 -29.84
CA ASN A 417 -18.04 -11.55 -28.51
C ASN A 417 -17.22 -10.47 -27.83
N LEU A 418 -17.81 -9.29 -27.62
CA LEU A 418 -17.17 -8.14 -26.98
C LEU A 418 -17.74 -8.00 -25.58
N ILE A 419 -16.86 -7.82 -24.61
CA ILE A 419 -17.19 -7.68 -23.20
C ILE A 419 -16.41 -6.47 -22.68
N GLY A 420 -17.13 -5.45 -22.23
CA GLY A 420 -16.59 -4.29 -21.53
C GLY A 420 -16.32 -4.59 -20.06
N GLY A 421 -15.83 -3.58 -19.34
CA GLY A 421 -15.40 -3.67 -17.95
C GLY A 421 -16.26 -2.79 -17.04
N ASP A 422 -15.67 -2.23 -15.99
CA ASP A 422 -16.40 -1.36 -15.05
C ASP A 422 -16.39 0.13 -15.41
N ARG A 423 -15.71 0.47 -16.51
CA ARG A 423 -15.55 1.84 -17.01
C ARG A 423 -16.37 2.01 -18.29
N ASN A 424 -16.76 3.25 -18.59
CA ASN A 424 -17.39 3.61 -19.86
C ASN A 424 -16.62 3.01 -21.06
N ASN A 425 -17.28 2.13 -21.81
CA ASN A 425 -16.75 1.50 -23.00
C ASN A 425 -17.43 2.04 -24.26
N LEU A 426 -16.69 2.08 -25.37
CA LEU A 426 -17.24 2.22 -26.73
C LEU A 426 -17.10 0.88 -27.44
N LEU A 427 -18.18 0.12 -27.52
CA LEU A 427 -18.19 -1.21 -28.13
C LEU A 427 -18.64 -1.12 -29.58
N ASP A 428 -17.75 -1.52 -30.47
CA ASP A 428 -17.98 -1.56 -31.90
C ASP A 428 -17.79 -2.99 -32.41
N GLY A 429 -18.89 -3.70 -32.72
CA GLY A 429 -18.82 -5.08 -33.22
C GLY A 429 -18.09 -5.24 -34.56
N GLY A 430 -17.99 -4.17 -35.36
CA GLY A 430 -17.46 -4.26 -36.71
C GLY A 430 -18.49 -4.79 -37.70
N ILE A 431 -18.09 -5.75 -38.54
CA ILE A 431 -19.00 -6.45 -39.48
C ILE A 431 -19.20 -7.87 -38.96
N GLY A 432 -20.44 -8.28 -38.68
CA GLY A 432 -20.72 -9.54 -38.02
C GLY A 432 -22.11 -9.52 -37.41
N ASP A 433 -22.58 -10.69 -36.96
CA ASP A 433 -23.67 -10.74 -35.98
C ASP A 433 -23.01 -10.89 -34.62
N ASP A 434 -22.81 -9.78 -33.90
CA ASP A 434 -21.94 -9.76 -32.73
C ASP A 434 -22.72 -9.92 -31.41
N ASN A 435 -22.03 -10.31 -30.35
CA ASN A 435 -22.56 -10.36 -29.00
C ASN A 435 -21.82 -9.34 -28.14
N LEU A 436 -22.53 -8.31 -27.68
CA LEU A 436 -21.98 -7.17 -26.97
C LEU A 436 -22.50 -7.14 -25.52
N ASN A 437 -21.58 -6.98 -24.58
CA ASN A 437 -21.87 -6.82 -23.15
C ASN A 437 -21.06 -5.63 -22.65
N GLY A 438 -21.70 -4.58 -22.14
CA GLY A 438 -21.07 -3.33 -21.72
C GLY A 438 -20.32 -3.45 -20.41
N GLY A 439 -20.88 -4.18 -19.44
CA GLY A 439 -20.35 -4.26 -18.09
C GLY A 439 -20.95 -3.17 -17.20
N ASN A 440 -20.14 -2.60 -16.29
CA ASN A 440 -20.54 -1.43 -15.51
C ASN A 440 -20.01 -0.15 -16.18
N GLY A 441 -20.64 0.99 -15.89
CA GLY A 441 -20.27 2.29 -16.47
C GLY A 441 -21.36 2.84 -17.38
N GLU A 442 -21.06 3.97 -18.05
CA GLU A 442 -21.91 4.53 -19.10
C GLU A 442 -21.37 4.11 -20.47
N ASP A 443 -21.91 3.02 -21.01
CA ASP A 443 -21.40 2.41 -22.24
C ASP A 443 -22.05 2.95 -23.50
N ILE A 444 -21.32 2.87 -24.60
CA ILE A 444 -21.78 3.24 -25.94
C ILE A 444 -21.65 2.04 -26.86
N PHE A 445 -22.78 1.54 -27.35
CA PHE A 445 -22.84 0.47 -28.35
C PHE A 445 -22.97 1.07 -29.75
N VAL A 446 -22.01 0.82 -30.63
CA VAL A 446 -21.98 1.39 -31.99
C VAL A 446 -22.92 0.63 -32.91
N LEU A 447 -23.81 1.35 -33.59
CA LEU A 447 -24.75 0.82 -34.56
C LEU A 447 -24.38 1.25 -35.98
N ARG A 448 -24.41 0.29 -36.92
CA ARG A 448 -24.21 0.51 -38.36
C ARG A 448 -25.27 -0.17 -39.20
N THR A 449 -25.44 0.34 -40.42
CA THR A 449 -26.27 -0.32 -41.44
C THR A 449 -25.42 -1.23 -42.31
N GLY A 450 -25.93 -2.43 -42.65
CA GLY A 450 -25.21 -3.40 -43.48
C GLY A 450 -23.98 -4.05 -42.82
N ALA A 451 -23.82 -3.90 -41.50
CA ALA A 451 -22.78 -4.53 -40.71
C ALA A 451 -23.18 -5.94 -40.23
N GLY A 452 -24.47 -6.21 -40.08
CA GLY A 452 -25.03 -7.42 -39.50
C GLY A 452 -25.99 -7.06 -38.36
N SER A 453 -26.40 -8.03 -37.55
CA SER A 453 -27.37 -7.85 -36.47
C SER A 453 -26.77 -8.23 -35.12
N ASP A 454 -26.50 -7.23 -34.29
CA ASP A 454 -25.86 -7.43 -32.99
C ASP A 454 -26.86 -7.81 -31.89
N ASN A 455 -26.40 -8.57 -30.90
CA ASN A 455 -27.12 -8.88 -29.68
C ASN A 455 -26.48 -8.16 -28.50
N ILE A 456 -27.23 -7.30 -27.83
CA ILE A 456 -26.76 -6.53 -26.68
C ILE A 456 -27.42 -7.07 -25.42
N PHE A 457 -26.62 -7.53 -24.46
CA PHE A 457 -27.10 -8.37 -23.37
C PHE A 457 -27.53 -7.60 -22.10
N ASP A 458 -26.97 -6.42 -21.87
CA ASP A 458 -27.01 -5.74 -20.57
C ASP A 458 -27.35 -4.23 -20.64
N PHE A 459 -27.79 -3.73 -21.80
CA PHE A 459 -28.11 -2.32 -22.01
C PHE A 459 -29.00 -1.72 -20.90
N ASN A 460 -28.49 -0.72 -20.22
CA ASN A 460 -29.15 0.02 -19.16
C ASN A 460 -29.74 1.35 -19.68
N LEU A 461 -31.07 1.44 -19.70
CA LEU A 461 -31.81 2.62 -20.17
C LEU A 461 -31.46 3.94 -19.45
N GLY A 462 -30.90 3.88 -18.24
CA GLY A 462 -30.57 5.06 -17.42
C GLY A 462 -29.18 5.64 -17.69
N SER A 463 -28.22 4.79 -18.06
CA SER A 463 -26.79 5.13 -18.17
C SER A 463 -26.28 5.03 -19.61
N ASP A 464 -26.65 3.97 -20.33
CA ASP A 464 -25.98 3.60 -21.58
C ASP A 464 -26.57 4.31 -22.80
N ARG A 465 -25.80 4.33 -23.88
CA ARG A 465 -26.15 5.01 -25.14
C ARG A 465 -25.84 4.13 -26.35
N PHE A 466 -26.45 4.49 -27.46
CA PHE A 466 -26.12 3.96 -28.78
C PHE A 466 -25.35 5.01 -29.59
N GLY A 467 -24.19 4.63 -30.11
CA GLY A 467 -23.41 5.45 -31.02
C GLY A 467 -23.85 5.23 -32.46
N LEU A 468 -24.29 6.29 -33.15
CA LEU A 468 -24.75 6.18 -34.54
C LEU A 468 -23.58 6.35 -35.52
N GLY A 469 -23.04 5.23 -36.00
CA GLY A 469 -21.92 5.20 -36.94
C GLY A 469 -22.30 5.44 -38.40
N ASP A 470 -21.30 5.74 -39.23
CA ASP A 470 -21.40 5.83 -40.70
C ASP A 470 -22.51 6.76 -41.24
N GLY A 471 -22.81 7.82 -40.49
CA GLY A 471 -23.79 8.84 -40.88
C GLY A 471 -25.25 8.45 -40.63
N LEU A 472 -25.49 7.37 -39.89
CA LEU A 472 -26.80 6.99 -39.40
C LEU A 472 -27.36 8.10 -38.49
N GLN A 473 -28.64 8.42 -38.64
CA GLN A 473 -29.33 9.40 -37.80
C GLN A 473 -30.45 8.73 -37.01
N PHE A 474 -30.83 9.31 -35.87
CA PHE A 474 -31.93 8.78 -35.05
C PHE A 474 -33.24 8.66 -35.85
N ASP A 475 -33.49 9.60 -36.78
CA ASP A 475 -34.67 9.59 -37.65
C ASP A 475 -34.68 8.44 -38.67
N ASP A 476 -33.54 7.76 -38.88
CA ASP A 476 -33.44 6.57 -39.74
C ASP A 476 -33.88 5.29 -39.01
N LEU A 477 -34.04 5.35 -37.69
CA LEU A 477 -34.34 4.20 -36.84
C LEU A 477 -35.83 3.91 -36.73
N ASN A 478 -36.16 2.62 -36.63
CA ASN A 478 -37.48 2.13 -36.25
C ASN A 478 -37.33 1.10 -35.13
N PHE A 479 -38.27 1.09 -34.20
CA PHE A 479 -38.26 0.19 -33.05
C PHE A 479 -39.43 -0.79 -33.13
N SER A 480 -39.20 -2.07 -32.87
CA SER A 480 -40.24 -3.09 -32.87
C SER A 480 -39.90 -4.19 -31.87
N GLY A 481 -40.67 -4.28 -30.79
CA GLY A 481 -40.35 -5.18 -29.69
C GLY A 481 -38.97 -4.87 -29.12
N ASN A 482 -38.06 -5.85 -29.10
CA ASN A 482 -36.70 -5.67 -28.60
C ASN A 482 -35.67 -5.30 -29.70
N ASN A 483 -36.12 -5.03 -30.93
CA ASN A 483 -35.23 -4.80 -32.06
C ASN A 483 -35.15 -3.32 -32.44
N ILE A 484 -33.94 -2.87 -32.77
CA ILE A 484 -33.64 -1.61 -33.45
C ILE A 484 -33.44 -1.92 -34.93
N LEU A 485 -34.12 -1.17 -35.79
CA LEU A 485 -34.08 -1.34 -37.23
C LEU A 485 -33.65 -0.07 -37.94
N ALA A 486 -32.86 -0.20 -39.01
CA ALA A 486 -32.55 0.90 -39.93
C ALA A 486 -32.70 0.41 -41.37
N GLY A 487 -33.35 1.20 -42.23
CA GLY A 487 -33.59 0.81 -43.63
C GLY A 487 -34.41 -0.49 -43.83
N GLY A 488 -35.06 -1.01 -42.78
CA GLY A 488 -35.80 -2.28 -42.79
C GLY A 488 -34.98 -3.52 -42.40
N GLU A 489 -33.70 -3.36 -42.06
CA GLU A 489 -32.81 -4.37 -41.47
C GLU A 489 -32.85 -4.27 -39.95
N VAL A 490 -32.73 -5.40 -39.24
CA VAL A 490 -32.47 -5.40 -37.79
C VAL A 490 -30.98 -5.20 -37.60
N ILE A 491 -30.60 -4.11 -36.93
CA ILE A 491 -29.19 -3.77 -36.70
C ILE A 491 -28.75 -4.09 -35.27
N ALA A 492 -29.70 -4.17 -34.33
CA ALA A 492 -29.44 -4.64 -32.97
C ALA A 492 -30.70 -5.24 -32.33
N SER A 493 -30.49 -6.24 -31.47
CA SER A 493 -31.51 -6.88 -30.64
C SER A 493 -31.12 -6.77 -29.17
N LEU A 494 -32.00 -6.22 -28.34
CA LEU A 494 -31.74 -6.00 -26.92
C LEU A 494 -32.27 -7.16 -26.08
N ALA A 495 -31.45 -7.69 -25.18
CA ALA A 495 -31.90 -8.63 -24.16
C ALA A 495 -32.54 -7.85 -23.00
N GLY A 496 -33.72 -8.28 -22.55
CA GLY A 496 -34.37 -7.68 -21.36
C GLY A 496 -34.97 -6.28 -21.54
N VAL A 497 -34.66 -5.56 -22.62
CA VAL A 497 -35.14 -4.20 -22.91
C VAL A 497 -36.11 -4.18 -24.09
N ASN A 498 -37.21 -3.45 -23.96
CA ASN A 498 -38.11 -3.17 -25.08
C ASN A 498 -37.61 -1.91 -25.82
N ALA A 499 -37.16 -2.08 -27.06
CA ALA A 499 -36.61 -1.00 -27.88
C ALA A 499 -37.62 0.12 -28.17
N GLU A 500 -38.93 -0.15 -28.05
CA GLU A 500 -39.99 0.88 -28.18
C GLU A 500 -39.98 1.90 -27.03
N GLN A 501 -39.19 1.67 -25.98
CA GLN A 501 -38.98 2.61 -24.87
C GLN A 501 -37.85 3.61 -25.15
N LEU A 502 -37.03 3.37 -26.18
CA LEU A 502 -35.88 4.20 -26.49
C LEU A 502 -36.33 5.56 -27.03
N THR A 503 -35.62 6.60 -26.61
CA THR A 503 -35.84 7.99 -27.03
C THR A 503 -34.55 8.56 -27.61
N TYR A 504 -34.64 9.76 -28.19
CA TYR A 504 -33.48 10.46 -28.73
C TYR A 504 -32.33 10.57 -27.71
N ASP A 505 -32.64 10.72 -26.42
CA ASP A 505 -31.63 10.85 -25.36
C ASP A 505 -30.80 9.58 -25.15
N ASN A 506 -31.24 8.43 -25.66
CA ASN A 506 -30.50 7.17 -25.63
C ASN A 506 -29.48 7.03 -26.78
N PHE A 507 -29.37 8.02 -27.67
CA PHE A 507 -28.51 7.97 -28.84
C PHE A 507 -27.58 9.18 -28.90
N GLN A 508 -26.40 8.97 -29.46
CA GLN A 508 -25.45 10.03 -29.76
C GLN A 508 -24.81 9.81 -31.13
N ALA A 509 -24.42 10.91 -31.78
CA ALA A 509 -23.59 10.83 -32.98
C ALA A 509 -22.14 10.58 -32.57
N ILE A 510 -21.44 9.72 -33.31
CA ILE A 510 -20.03 9.38 -33.11
C ILE A 510 -19.22 9.65 -34.37
#